data_AF-A0A0D7UUI1-F1
#
_entry.id   AF-A0A0D7UUI1-F1
#
_cell.length_a   1.000
_cell.length_b   1.000
_cell.length_c   1.000
_cell.angle_alpha   90.00
_cell.angle_beta   90.00
_cell.angle_gamma   90.00
#
_symmetry.space_group_name_H-M   'P 1'
#
loop_
_entity.id
_entity.type
_entity.pdbx_description
1 polymer ?
#
loop_
_entity_poly.entity_id
_entity_poly.type
_entity_poly.pdbx_seq_one_letter_code
_entity_poly.pdbx_strand_id
1 'polypeptide(L)'
;MLKPFALILSALLLAMTSYVQASTTEAAEAAALAWLEAIDQGEYEQAWEKSSPLLKTPLSPTMLQRVVTLARNDLGSVESRRRIRMSQYTSMPGAPRNDYKEFAFKTQFTNNQRVVEVVTPHLEEGTWRVSGYYVQ
;
A
#
# COMPACT_ATOMS: atom_id res chain seq x y z
N MET A 1 -27.16 25.76 -30.92
CA MET A 1 -27.59 24.38 -30.58
C MET A 1 -26.36 23.46 -30.64
N LEU A 2 -25.60 23.38 -29.55
CA LEU A 2 -24.46 22.44 -29.43
C LEU A 2 -25.01 21.09 -28.96
N LYS A 3 -24.65 20.01 -29.67
CA LYS A 3 -25.19 18.66 -29.50
C LYS A 3 -24.70 18.02 -28.18
N PRO A 4 -25.58 17.36 -27.40
CA PRO A 4 -25.23 16.70 -26.13
C PRO A 4 -24.25 15.52 -26.28
N PHE A 5 -23.98 15.05 -27.50
CA PHE A 5 -23.04 13.97 -27.79
C PHE A 5 -21.55 14.34 -27.54
N ALA A 6 -21.17 15.61 -27.65
CA ALA A 6 -19.78 16.03 -27.44
C ALA A 6 -19.37 16.06 -25.96
N LEU A 7 -20.33 16.21 -25.04
CA LEU A 7 -20.08 16.22 -23.59
C LEU A 7 -19.91 14.82 -23.01
N ILE A 8 -20.57 13.81 -23.60
CA ILE A 8 -20.51 12.40 -23.14
C ILE A 8 -19.15 11.78 -23.50
N LEU A 9 -18.55 12.14 -24.64
CA LEU A 9 -17.25 11.59 -25.07
C LEU A 9 -16.07 12.11 -24.24
N SER A 10 -16.11 13.38 -23.79
CA SER A 10 -15.07 13.95 -22.92
C SER A 10 -15.08 13.37 -21.50
N ALA A 11 -16.26 13.06 -20.95
CA ALA A 11 -16.37 12.43 -19.63
C ALA A 11 -15.80 11.00 -19.61
N LEU A 12 -15.93 10.26 -20.71
CA LEU A 12 -15.38 8.90 -20.83
C LEU A 12 -13.84 8.89 -20.89
N LEU A 13 -13.21 9.88 -21.54
CA LEU A 13 -11.74 9.99 -21.55
C LEU A 13 -11.16 10.35 -20.17
N LEU A 14 -11.85 11.18 -19.38
CA LEU A 14 -11.42 11.55 -18.02
C LEU A 14 -11.47 10.37 -17.04
N ALA A 15 -12.46 9.49 -17.17
CA ALA A 15 -12.55 8.30 -16.32
C ALA A 15 -11.43 7.29 -16.59
N MET A 16 -11.04 7.13 -17.86
CA MET A 16 -9.97 6.20 -18.25
C MET A 16 -8.59 6.66 -17.80
N THR A 17 -8.30 7.98 -17.84
CA THR A 17 -7.02 8.52 -17.38
C THR A 17 -6.85 8.41 -15.86
N SER A 18 -7.91 8.66 -15.08
CA SER A 18 -7.89 8.44 -13.63
C SER A 18 -7.62 6.98 -13.27
N TYR A 19 -8.26 6.03 -13.97
CA TYR A 19 -8.04 4.59 -13.76
C TYR A 19 -6.61 4.17 -14.12
N VAL A 20 -6.06 4.64 -15.25
CA VAL A 20 -4.68 4.34 -15.65
C VAL A 20 -3.69 4.86 -14.63
N GLN A 21 -3.84 6.11 -14.17
CA GLN A 21 -2.96 6.71 -13.17
C GLN A 21 -2.99 5.94 -11.85
N ALA A 22 -4.18 5.55 -11.41
CA ALA A 22 -4.37 4.73 -10.22
C ALA A 22 -3.84 3.31 -10.38
N SER A 23 -3.66 2.76 -11.58
CA SER A 23 -3.13 1.40 -11.80
C SER A 23 -1.60 1.34 -11.90
N THR A 24 -0.92 2.48 -11.83
CA THR A 24 0.55 2.54 -12.00
C THR A 24 1.31 1.89 -10.85
N THR A 25 2.51 1.38 -11.14
CA THR A 25 3.40 0.84 -10.10
C THR A 25 3.84 1.94 -9.14
N GLU A 26 4.03 3.16 -9.64
CA GLU A 26 4.42 4.34 -8.88
C GLU A 26 3.34 4.74 -7.87
N ALA A 27 2.06 4.72 -8.26
CA ALA A 27 0.96 4.98 -7.34
C ALA A 27 0.87 3.91 -6.24
N ALA A 28 1.10 2.64 -6.59
CA ALA A 28 1.12 1.55 -5.62
C ALA A 28 2.27 1.71 -4.61
N GLU A 29 3.47 2.05 -5.09
CA GLU A 29 4.63 2.29 -4.25
C GLU A 29 4.43 3.49 -3.33
N ALA A 30 3.84 4.59 -3.84
CA ALA A 30 3.51 5.75 -3.04
C ALA A 30 2.53 5.41 -1.90
N ALA A 31 1.52 4.57 -2.17
CA ALA A 31 0.59 4.10 -1.15
C ALA A 31 1.29 3.23 -0.09
N ALA A 32 2.21 2.34 -0.50
CA ALA A 32 3.02 1.54 0.42
C ALA A 32 3.91 2.40 1.31
N LEU A 33 4.59 3.40 0.73
CA LEU A 33 5.48 4.30 1.47
C LEU A 33 4.71 5.20 2.43
N ALA A 34 3.58 5.76 2.01
CA ALA A 34 2.74 6.58 2.90
C ALA A 34 2.18 5.78 4.07
N TRP A 35 1.84 4.50 3.86
CA TRP A 35 1.43 3.61 4.93
C TRP A 35 2.58 3.33 5.91
N LEU A 36 3.78 3.03 5.39
CA LEU A 36 4.97 2.80 6.23
C LEU A 36 5.36 4.05 7.01
N GLU A 37 5.26 5.24 6.41
CA GLU A 37 5.54 6.50 7.09
C GLU A 37 4.58 6.74 8.27
N ALA A 38 3.28 6.50 8.08
CA ALA A 38 2.31 6.58 9.17
C ALA A 38 2.66 5.60 10.31
N ILE A 39 3.07 4.37 9.97
CA ILE A 39 3.57 3.41 10.96
C ILE A 39 4.81 3.93 11.69
N ASP A 40 5.78 4.47 10.94
CA ASP A 40 7.05 4.99 11.47
C ASP A 40 6.81 6.17 12.44
N GLN A 41 5.76 6.95 12.21
CA GLN A 41 5.31 8.07 13.06
C GLN A 41 4.39 7.63 14.22
N GLY A 42 4.04 6.35 14.31
CA GLY A 42 3.13 5.82 15.32
C GLY A 42 1.64 6.11 15.04
N GLU A 43 1.31 6.60 13.85
CA GLU A 43 -0.04 6.91 13.39
C GLU A 43 -0.79 5.65 12.91
N TYR A 44 -0.90 4.64 13.78
CA TYR A 44 -1.47 3.33 13.42
C TYR A 44 -2.92 3.38 12.98
N GLU A 45 -3.72 4.31 13.52
CA GLU A 45 -5.10 4.53 13.07
C GLU A 45 -5.14 5.01 11.63
N GLN A 46 -4.31 5.99 11.27
CA GLN A 46 -4.22 6.49 9.90
C GLN A 46 -3.72 5.41 8.93
N ALA A 47 -2.71 4.63 9.33
CA ALA A 47 -2.22 3.50 8.55
C ALA A 47 -3.34 2.46 8.34
N TRP A 48 -4.10 2.14 9.38
CA TRP A 48 -5.24 1.23 9.32
C TRP A 48 -6.35 1.75 8.40
N GLU A 49 -6.67 3.04 8.45
CA GLU A 49 -7.67 3.66 7.57
C GLU A 49 -7.29 3.56 6.09
N LYS A 50 -6.00 3.76 5.78
CA LYS A 50 -5.41 3.63 4.43
C LYS A 50 -5.18 2.18 3.98
N SER A 51 -5.56 1.20 4.81
CA SER A 51 -5.42 -0.22 4.49
C SER A 51 -6.64 -0.78 3.77
N SER A 52 -6.44 -1.87 3.03
CA SER A 52 -7.53 -2.60 2.36
C SER A 52 -8.36 -3.36 3.40
N PRO A 53 -9.65 -3.65 3.14
CA PRO A 53 -10.47 -4.55 3.95
C PRO A 53 -9.77 -5.88 4.25
N LEU A 54 -8.88 -6.37 3.38
CA LEU A 54 -8.06 -7.57 3.63
C LEU A 54 -7.21 -7.48 4.91
N LEU A 55 -6.68 -6.29 5.22
CA LEU A 55 -5.92 -6.03 6.45
C LEU A 55 -6.85 -5.59 7.59
N LYS A 56 -7.86 -4.76 7.29
CA LYS A 56 -8.77 -4.19 8.29
C LYS A 56 -9.72 -5.22 8.92
N THR A 57 -10.11 -6.25 8.17
CA THR A 57 -11.02 -7.29 8.67
C THR A 57 -10.42 -8.08 9.84
N PRO A 58 -9.17 -8.59 9.75
CA PRO A 58 -8.56 -9.31 10.86
C PRO A 58 -7.96 -8.43 11.95
N LEU A 59 -7.69 -7.14 11.68
CA LEU A 59 -6.96 -6.27 12.61
C LEU A 59 -7.78 -5.02 12.94
N SER A 60 -8.01 -4.73 14.22
CA SER A 60 -8.33 -3.36 14.65
C SER A 60 -7.08 -2.46 14.59
N PRO A 61 -7.20 -1.12 14.68
CA PRO A 61 -6.04 -0.23 14.77
C PRO A 61 -5.06 -0.62 15.89
N THR A 62 -5.57 -0.95 17.09
CA THR A 62 -4.76 -1.39 18.23
C THR A 62 -4.08 -2.73 17.95
N MET A 63 -4.75 -3.65 17.25
CA MET A 63 -4.14 -4.92 16.85
C MET A 63 -3.04 -4.69 15.81
N LEU A 64 -3.24 -3.78 14.84
CA LEU A 64 -2.22 -3.39 13.87
C LEU A 64 -0.97 -2.85 14.60
N GLN A 65 -1.16 -1.91 15.53
CA GLN A 65 -0.06 -1.40 16.36
C GLN A 65 0.69 -2.53 17.06
N ARG A 66 -0.04 -3.44 17.71
CA ARG A 66 0.56 -4.55 18.46
C ARG A 66 1.37 -5.47 17.56
N VAL A 67 0.83 -5.90 16.41
CA VAL A 67 1.53 -6.83 15.51
C VAL A 67 2.75 -6.18 14.87
N VAL A 68 2.68 -4.91 14.50
CA VAL A 68 3.80 -4.18 13.91
C VAL A 68 4.90 -3.92 14.95
N THR A 69 4.52 -3.55 16.17
CA THR A 69 5.47 -3.35 17.28
C THR A 69 6.21 -4.65 17.60
N LEU A 70 5.50 -5.79 17.61
CA LEU A 70 6.13 -7.11 17.78
C LEU A 70 7.05 -7.46 16.62
N ALA A 71 6.64 -7.22 15.37
CA ALA A 71 7.45 -7.50 14.18
C ALA A 71 8.72 -6.64 14.10
N ARG A 72 8.67 -5.42 14.65
CA ARG A 72 9.79 -4.47 14.67
C ARG A 72 10.49 -4.38 16.02
N ASN A 73 10.24 -5.32 16.92
CA ASN A 73 10.83 -5.30 18.25
C ASN A 73 12.36 -5.25 18.15
N ASP A 74 12.98 -4.42 18.98
CA ASP A 74 14.44 -4.20 19.05
C ASP A 74 15.12 -3.60 17.81
N LEU A 75 14.40 -3.35 16.70
CA LEU A 75 15.01 -2.77 15.49
C LEU A 75 15.39 -1.29 15.67
N GLY A 76 14.62 -0.55 16.47
CA GLY A 76 14.78 0.89 16.66
C GLY A 76 14.03 1.73 15.63
N SER A 77 14.38 3.00 15.46
CA SER A 77 13.74 3.90 14.49
C SER A 77 14.30 3.70 13.09
N VAL A 78 13.50 4.02 12.07
CA VAL A 78 13.93 3.96 10.66
C VAL A 78 14.86 5.14 10.35
N GLU A 79 16.03 4.86 9.77
CA GLU A 79 16.97 5.87 9.27
C GLU A 79 16.84 6.06 7.77
N SER A 80 16.66 4.96 7.02
CA SER A 80 16.46 5.01 5.57
C SER A 80 15.74 3.78 5.06
N ARG A 81 15.07 3.94 3.92
CA ARG A 81 14.36 2.87 3.23
C ARG A 81 14.61 2.97 1.72
N ARG A 82 14.91 1.84 1.08
CA ARG A 82 15.12 1.77 -0.37
C ARG A 82 14.45 0.54 -0.96
N ARG A 83 13.66 0.73 -2.03
CA ARG A 83 13.08 -0.39 -2.79
C ARG A 83 14.19 -1.25 -3.40
N ILE A 84 14.11 -2.56 -3.16
CA ILE A 84 15.03 -3.56 -3.74
C ILE A 84 14.32 -4.53 -4.68
N ARG A 85 12.99 -4.68 -4.56
CA ARG A 85 12.19 -5.54 -5.45
C ARG A 85 10.76 -5.03 -5.59
N MET A 86 10.19 -5.25 -6.76
CA MET A 86 8.76 -5.12 -7.03
C MET A 86 8.28 -6.37 -7.78
N SER A 87 7.12 -6.89 -7.38
CA SER A 87 6.45 -8.02 -8.04
C SER A 87 4.97 -7.68 -8.22
N GLN A 88 4.36 -8.12 -9.33
CA GLN A 88 2.94 -7.90 -9.61
C GLN A 88 2.20 -9.23 -9.66
N TYR A 89 0.99 -9.25 -9.11
CA TYR A 89 0.13 -10.41 -9.08
C TYR A 89 -1.32 -10.00 -9.41
N THR A 90 -2.06 -10.92 -10.02
CA THR A 90 -3.51 -10.76 -10.23
C THR A 90 -4.35 -11.63 -9.29
N SER A 91 -3.68 -12.39 -8.42
CA SER A 91 -4.28 -13.32 -7.46
C SER A 91 -3.30 -13.59 -6.32
N MET A 92 -3.84 -13.68 -5.09
CA MET A 92 -3.11 -14.09 -3.89
C MET A 92 -3.89 -15.18 -3.16
N PRO A 93 -3.23 -16.10 -2.44
CA PRO A 93 -3.92 -17.12 -1.64
C PRO A 93 -4.92 -16.49 -0.66
N GLY A 94 -6.18 -16.92 -0.72
CA GLY A 94 -7.22 -16.45 0.20
C GLY A 94 -7.73 -15.03 -0.04
N ALA A 95 -7.31 -14.34 -1.11
CA ALA A 95 -7.76 -12.99 -1.45
C ALA A 95 -8.52 -12.95 -2.80
N PRO A 96 -9.38 -11.94 -3.04
CA PRO A 96 -10.08 -11.76 -4.31
C PRO A 96 -9.12 -11.61 -5.51
N ARG A 97 -9.59 -11.95 -6.71
CA ARG A 97 -8.87 -11.64 -7.95
C ARG A 97 -8.88 -10.13 -8.18
N ASN A 98 -7.70 -9.52 -8.22
CA ASN A 98 -7.51 -8.10 -8.48
C ASN A 98 -6.01 -7.80 -8.69
N ASP A 99 -5.63 -6.55 -8.95
CA ASP A 99 -4.23 -6.15 -9.04
C ASP A 99 -3.59 -6.00 -7.64
N TYR A 100 -2.47 -6.68 -7.46
CA TYR A 100 -1.61 -6.59 -6.30
C TYR A 100 -0.20 -6.23 -6.74
N LYS A 101 0.46 -5.42 -5.94
CA LYS A 101 1.90 -5.18 -6.03
C LYS A 101 2.52 -5.60 -4.71
N GLU A 102 3.68 -6.22 -4.77
CA GLU A 102 4.48 -6.51 -3.60
C GLU A 102 5.80 -5.74 -3.74
N PHE A 103 6.12 -4.93 -2.75
CA PHE A 103 7.36 -4.17 -2.67
C PHE A 103 8.21 -4.70 -1.53
N ALA A 104 9.45 -5.05 -1.83
CA ALA A 104 10.45 -5.29 -0.81
C ALA A 104 11.36 -4.07 -0.68
N PHE A 105 11.51 -3.58 0.54
CA PHE A 105 12.39 -2.49 0.89
C PHE A 105 13.51 -3.00 1.79
N LYS A 106 14.74 -2.63 1.45
CA LYS A 106 15.84 -2.71 2.42
C LYS A 106 15.73 -1.50 3.33
N THR A 107 15.54 -1.73 4.61
CA THR A 107 15.38 -0.69 5.63
C THR A 107 16.55 -0.74 6.60
N GLN A 108 17.13 0.44 6.84
CA GLN A 108 18.12 0.63 7.89
C GLN A 108 17.38 1.17 9.11
N PHE A 109 17.34 0.37 10.16
CA PHE A 109 16.92 0.82 11.48
C PHE A 109 18.15 1.09 12.36
N THR A 110 18.01 1.93 13.38
CA THR A 110 19.13 2.33 14.25
C THR A 110 19.87 1.16 14.89
N ASN A 111 19.17 0.07 15.21
CA ASN A 111 19.77 -1.11 15.85
C ASN A 111 20.02 -2.27 14.87
N ASN A 112 19.47 -2.20 13.65
CA ASN A 112 19.66 -3.22 12.62
C ASN A 112 19.56 -2.64 11.19
N GLN A 113 20.68 -2.67 10.47
CA GLN A 113 20.81 -2.04 9.16
C GLN A 113 20.47 -2.95 7.96
N ARG A 114 20.02 -4.19 8.19
CA ARG A 114 19.82 -5.19 7.11
C ARG A 114 18.44 -5.85 7.16
N VAL A 115 17.42 -5.10 7.51
CA VAL A 115 16.04 -5.58 7.57
C VAL A 115 15.38 -5.47 6.19
N VAL A 116 14.57 -6.47 5.83
CA VAL A 116 13.73 -6.39 4.63
C VAL A 116 12.27 -6.28 5.04
N GLU A 117 11.66 -5.16 4.68
CA GLU A 117 10.22 -4.95 4.84
C GLU A 117 9.51 -5.30 3.54
N VAL A 118 8.44 -6.08 3.62
CA VAL A 118 7.60 -6.39 2.47
C VAL A 118 6.20 -5.83 2.69
N VAL A 119 5.73 -5.03 1.74
CA VAL A 119 4.43 -4.38 1.75
C VAL A 119 3.66 -4.74 0.49
N THR A 120 2.39 -5.10 0.65
CA THR A 120 1.54 -5.53 -0.46
C THR A 120 0.33 -4.61 -0.65
N PRO A 121 0.42 -3.57 -1.49
CA PRO A 121 -0.75 -2.85 -1.97
C PRO A 121 -1.69 -3.70 -2.84
N HIS A 122 -2.99 -3.54 -2.61
CA HIS A 122 -4.09 -4.10 -3.38
C HIS A 122 -4.89 -2.95 -3.99
N LEU A 123 -5.15 -3.00 -5.31
CA LEU A 123 -5.92 -1.98 -6.01
C LEU A 123 -7.41 -2.22 -5.80
N GLU A 124 -8.07 -1.38 -5.03
CA GLU A 124 -9.48 -1.55 -4.70
C GLU A 124 -10.25 -0.26 -5.05
N GLU A 125 -11.27 -0.40 -5.91
CA GLU A 125 -12.08 0.72 -6.39
C GLU A 125 -11.22 1.88 -6.95
N GLY A 126 -10.15 1.53 -7.68
CA GLY A 126 -9.23 2.50 -8.25
C GLY A 126 -8.32 3.19 -7.23
N THR A 127 -8.17 2.64 -6.02
CA THR A 127 -7.25 3.16 -4.99
C THR A 127 -6.34 2.04 -4.49
N TRP A 128 -5.02 2.28 -4.48
CA TRP A 128 -4.07 1.37 -3.83
C TRP A 128 -4.18 1.49 -2.32
N ARG A 129 -4.46 0.36 -1.65
CA ARG A 129 -4.48 0.26 -0.20
C ARG A 129 -3.63 -0.91 0.26
N VAL A 130 -2.91 -0.76 1.37
CA VAL A 130 -2.06 -1.83 1.89
C VAL A 130 -2.92 -2.99 2.38
N SER A 131 -2.69 -4.18 1.84
CA SER A 131 -3.40 -5.41 2.18
C SER A 131 -2.58 -6.37 3.03
N GLY A 132 -1.26 -6.17 3.10
CA GLY A 132 -0.36 -7.01 3.87
C GLY A 132 0.98 -6.31 4.15
N TYR A 133 1.58 -6.68 5.28
CA TYR A 133 2.88 -6.20 5.73
C TYR A 133 3.58 -7.28 6.55
N TYR A 134 4.88 -7.47 6.30
CA TYR A 134 5.73 -8.29 7.17
C TYR A 134 7.20 -7.85 7.09
N VAL A 135 7.98 -8.32 8.07
CA VAL A 135 9.42 -8.04 8.22
C VAL A 135 10.19 -9.36 8.12
N GLN A 136 11.35 -9.33 7.44
CA GLN A 136 12.31 -10.44 7.31
C GLN A 136 13.67 -10.07 7.88
#